data_AF-V6JFT7-F1
#
_entry.id   AF-V6JFT7-F1
#
_cell.length_a   1.000
_cell.length_b   1.000
_cell.length_c   1.000
_cell.angle_alpha   90.00
_cell.angle_beta   90.00
_cell.angle_gamma   90.00
#
_symmetry.space_group_name_H-M   'P 1'
#
loop_
_entity.id
_entity.type
_entity.pdbx_description
1 polymer ?
#
loop_
_entity_poly.entity_id
_entity_poly.type
_entity_poly.pdbx_seq_one_letter_code
_entity_poly.pdbx_strand_id
1 'polypeptide(L)'
;MWEILKEAGIDPAPERCATTWADFLRSQADALLACDFFETVTLTGARLYVFAVIEHANRRIRILGATAHQSAAWVVQAARNLVMDLEDAGCRARFLIRDRDGKFPQLFDALLKDAGIEVVLSGIRVPRMNSITERWVQTCRHELLDRTLIWNQRHLCHALREFEQFYNTHRPHQGIANARPLHPLPGAITDPEQITRLNVRKRERLGGILHEYEHAA
;
A
#
# COMPACT_ATOMS: atom_id res chain seq x y z
N MET A 1 15.51 3.81 -16.59
CA MET A 1 16.52 4.03 -15.52
C MET A 1 17.60 4.99 -15.99
N TRP A 2 18.25 4.73 -17.14
CA TRP A 2 19.15 5.70 -17.78
C TRP A 2 18.49 7.06 -18.07
N GLU A 3 17.31 7.05 -18.73
CA GLU A 3 16.59 8.29 -19.05
C GLU A 3 16.16 9.08 -17.80
N ILE A 4 15.66 8.40 -16.77
CA ILE A 4 15.23 9.02 -15.50
C ILE A 4 16.42 9.71 -14.78
N LEU A 5 17.59 9.07 -14.77
CA LEU A 5 18.79 9.64 -14.15
C LEU A 5 19.34 10.82 -14.93
N LYS A 6 19.25 10.77 -16.27
CA LYS A 6 19.69 11.83 -17.17
C LYS A 6 18.77 13.06 -17.11
N GLU A 7 17.45 12.87 -17.05
CA GLU A 7 16.48 13.98 -16.87
C GLU A 7 16.58 14.66 -15.50
N ALA A 8 17.00 13.93 -14.46
CA ALA A 8 17.27 14.48 -13.14
C ALA A 8 18.62 15.21 -13.02
N GLY A 9 19.38 15.34 -14.12
CA GLY A 9 20.69 16.03 -14.14
C GLY A 9 21.80 15.27 -13.41
N ILE A 10 21.65 13.95 -13.24
CA ILE A 10 22.63 13.12 -12.54
C ILE A 10 23.52 12.47 -13.60
N ASP A 11 24.74 13.00 -13.76
CA ASP A 11 25.71 12.46 -14.71
C ASP A 11 26.14 11.04 -14.32
N PRO A 12 26.44 10.16 -15.31
CA PRO A 12 27.05 8.86 -15.06
C PRO A 12 28.43 9.02 -14.44
N ALA A 13 28.54 8.85 -13.12
CA ALA A 13 29.85 8.79 -12.47
C ALA A 13 30.61 7.51 -12.90
N PRO A 14 31.90 7.60 -13.28
CA PRO A 14 32.69 6.47 -13.77
C PRO A 14 33.04 5.42 -12.71
N GLU A 15 32.76 5.67 -11.43
CA GLU A 15 33.22 4.84 -10.31
C GLU A 15 32.04 4.32 -9.49
N ARG A 16 31.77 3.02 -9.61
CA ARG A 16 30.76 2.32 -8.82
C ARG A 16 31.16 2.26 -7.34
N CYS A 17 30.66 3.17 -6.53
CA CYS A 17 30.05 2.77 -5.25
C CYS A 17 28.63 2.32 -5.60
N ALA A 18 28.43 1.00 -5.70
CA ALA A 18 27.20 0.41 -6.20
C ALA A 18 26.01 0.68 -5.25
N THR A 19 25.32 1.80 -5.42
CA THR A 19 24.00 2.01 -4.83
C THR A 19 23.09 0.91 -5.35
N THR A 20 22.68 0.00 -4.47
CA THR A 20 21.78 -1.08 -4.88
C THR A 20 20.40 -0.48 -5.19
N TRP A 21 19.58 -1.18 -5.98
CA TRP A 21 18.19 -0.78 -6.20
C TRP A 21 17.42 -0.58 -4.88
N ALA A 22 17.75 -1.36 -3.85
CA ALA A 22 17.19 -1.20 -2.53
C ALA A 22 17.61 0.13 -1.88
N ASP A 23 18.88 0.54 -2.02
CA ASP A 23 19.37 1.81 -1.47
C ASP A 23 18.75 3.01 -2.19
N PHE A 24 18.63 2.94 -3.51
CA PHE A 24 17.92 3.95 -4.29
C PHE A 24 16.45 4.08 -3.83
N LEU A 25 15.71 2.97 -3.78
CA LEU A 25 14.32 2.96 -3.34
C LEU A 25 14.15 3.48 -1.91
N ARG A 26 15.07 3.17 -1.00
CA ARG A 26 15.06 3.71 0.36
C ARG A 26 15.28 5.23 0.37
N SER A 27 16.26 5.72 -0.40
CA SER A 27 16.60 7.15 -0.44
C SER A 27 15.49 8.03 -1.03
N GLN A 28 14.63 7.45 -1.88
CA GLN A 28 13.51 8.15 -2.53
C GLN A 28 12.13 7.66 -2.04
N ALA A 29 12.08 6.86 -0.97
CA ALA A 29 10.87 6.15 -0.56
C ALA A 29 9.69 7.08 -0.27
N ASP A 30 9.95 8.29 0.24
CA ASP A 30 8.93 9.30 0.56
C ASP A 30 8.26 9.88 -0.69
N ALA A 31 8.91 9.76 -1.85
CA ALA A 31 8.40 10.23 -3.13
C ALA A 31 7.73 9.10 -3.94
N LEU A 32 7.68 7.87 -3.43
CA LEU A 32 7.27 6.68 -4.18
C LEU A 32 5.97 6.07 -3.66
N LEU A 33 5.01 5.96 -4.57
CA LEU A 33 3.84 5.09 -4.46
C LEU A 33 4.04 3.86 -5.34
N ALA A 34 3.36 2.79 -4.99
CA ALA A 34 3.17 1.67 -5.91
C ALA A 34 1.73 1.18 -5.84
N CYS A 35 1.20 0.70 -6.96
CA CYS A 35 -0.17 0.22 -7.04
C CYS A 35 -0.27 -1.10 -7.81
N ASP A 36 -1.34 -1.83 -7.55
CA ASP A 36 -1.66 -3.05 -8.27
C ASP A 36 -3.14 -3.41 -8.15
N PHE A 37 -3.60 -4.24 -9.08
CA PHE A 37 -4.87 -4.94 -9.00
C PHE A 37 -4.67 -6.37 -8.55
N PHE A 38 -5.55 -6.84 -7.67
CA PHE A 38 -5.61 -8.27 -7.35
C PHE A 38 -7.07 -8.73 -7.25
N GLU A 39 -7.30 -10.03 -7.46
CA GLU A 39 -8.64 -10.59 -7.49
C GLU A 39 -8.97 -11.46 -6.28
N THR A 40 -10.25 -11.52 -5.93
CA THR A 40 -10.82 -12.50 -5.01
C THR A 40 -12.11 -13.07 -5.58
N VAL A 41 -12.57 -14.18 -5.03
CA VAL A 41 -13.78 -14.87 -5.47
C VAL A 41 -14.77 -14.89 -4.32
N THR A 42 -16.03 -14.53 -4.60
CA THR A 42 -17.11 -14.58 -3.62
C THR A 42 -17.56 -16.02 -3.37
N LEU A 43 -18.34 -16.23 -2.32
CA LEU A 43 -19.02 -17.49 -2.04
C LEU A 43 -19.85 -18.02 -3.21
N THR A 44 -20.39 -17.11 -4.04
CA THR A 44 -21.17 -17.46 -5.23
C THR A 44 -20.31 -17.72 -6.47
N GLY A 45 -18.98 -17.67 -6.35
CA GLY A 45 -18.05 -17.83 -7.47
C GLY A 45 -17.82 -16.56 -8.31
N ALA A 46 -18.39 -15.42 -7.92
CA ALA A 46 -18.18 -14.18 -8.66
C ALA A 46 -16.78 -13.63 -8.40
N ARG A 47 -16.07 -13.26 -9.47
CA ARG A 47 -14.76 -12.64 -9.38
C ARG A 47 -14.89 -11.14 -9.12
N LEU A 48 -14.14 -10.65 -8.14
CA LEU A 48 -14.03 -9.24 -7.81
C LEU A 48 -12.57 -8.81 -7.89
N TYR A 49 -12.34 -7.62 -8.43
CA TYR A 49 -11.04 -6.98 -8.53
C TYR A 49 -10.94 -5.88 -7.48
N VAL A 50 -9.82 -5.85 -6.76
CA VAL A 50 -9.49 -4.84 -5.76
C VAL A 50 -8.35 -4.01 -6.28
N PHE A 51 -8.47 -2.69 -6.17
CA PHE A 51 -7.41 -1.75 -6.53
C PHE A 51 -6.85 -1.10 -5.28
N ALA A 52 -5.53 -1.12 -5.13
CA ALA A 52 -4.87 -0.53 -3.98
C ALA A 52 -3.53 0.11 -4.32
N VAL A 53 -3.14 1.04 -3.45
CA VAL A 53 -1.90 1.82 -3.52
C VAL A 53 -1.19 1.71 -2.19
N ILE A 54 0.15 1.65 -2.21
CA ILE A 54 1.00 1.62 -1.04
C ILE A 54 2.11 2.66 -1.15
N GLU A 55 2.33 3.41 -0.07
CA GLU A 55 3.47 4.30 0.10
C GLU A 55 4.73 3.50 0.43
N HIS A 56 5.84 3.77 -0.27
CA HIS A 56 7.08 3.02 -0.09
C HIS A 56 7.77 3.33 1.24
N ALA A 57 7.72 4.57 1.74
CA ALA A 57 8.43 4.95 2.96
C ALA A 57 7.81 4.34 4.21
N ASN A 58 6.53 4.63 4.45
CA ASN A 58 5.83 4.30 5.69
C ASN A 58 4.93 3.06 5.56
N ARG A 59 4.89 2.40 4.39
CA ARG A 59 4.01 1.27 4.09
C ARG A 59 2.52 1.59 4.18
N ARG A 60 2.10 2.85 4.26
CA ARG A 60 0.69 3.20 4.34
C ARG A 60 -0.04 2.75 3.08
N ILE A 61 -1.13 2.00 3.26
CA ILE A 61 -1.96 1.52 2.16
C ILE A 61 -3.21 2.38 2.01
N ARG A 62 -3.73 2.43 0.78
CA ARG A 62 -5.05 2.95 0.42
C ARG A 62 -5.74 1.93 -0.47
N ILE A 63 -6.90 1.44 -0.07
CA ILE A 63 -7.70 0.54 -0.89
C ILE A 63 -8.78 1.37 -1.57
N LEU A 64 -8.60 1.61 -2.86
CA LEU A 64 -9.44 2.54 -3.64
C LEU A 64 -10.82 1.94 -3.95
N GLY A 65 -10.95 0.62 -3.84
CA GLY A 65 -12.24 -0.07 -3.85
C GLY A 65 -12.16 -1.45 -4.48
N ALA A 66 -13.33 -2.08 -4.59
CA ALA A 66 -13.49 -3.36 -5.26
C ALA A 66 -14.65 -3.31 -6.26
N THR A 67 -14.53 -4.03 -7.38
CA THR A 67 -15.54 -4.09 -8.45
C THR A 67 -15.54 -5.44 -9.16
N ALA A 68 -16.71 -5.89 -9.64
CA ALA A 68 -16.79 -7.02 -10.58
C ALA A 68 -16.32 -6.64 -12.00
N HIS A 69 -16.35 -5.35 -12.32
CA HIS A 69 -16.04 -4.82 -13.65
C HIS A 69 -15.09 -3.63 -13.54
N GLN A 70 -13.83 -3.88 -13.90
CA GLN A 70 -12.74 -2.89 -13.96
C GLN A 70 -12.84 -2.00 -15.21
N SER A 71 -13.98 -1.33 -15.40
CA SER A 71 -14.17 -0.42 -16.54
C SER A 71 -13.22 0.77 -16.44
N ALA A 72 -12.86 1.35 -17.60
CA ALA A 72 -12.01 2.54 -17.63
C ALA A 72 -12.58 3.68 -16.76
N ALA A 73 -13.90 3.88 -16.76
CA ALA A 73 -14.57 4.89 -15.94
C ALA A 73 -14.37 4.64 -14.43
N TRP A 74 -14.43 3.38 -14.00
CA TRP A 74 -14.19 3.02 -12.60
C TRP A 74 -12.74 3.28 -12.19
N VAL A 75 -11.77 2.87 -13.02
CA VAL A 75 -10.33 3.08 -12.76
C VAL A 75 -9.99 4.56 -12.71
N VAL A 76 -10.56 5.35 -13.62
CA VAL A 76 -10.41 6.82 -13.63
C VAL A 76 -10.99 7.45 -12.37
N GLN A 77 -12.15 6.98 -11.89
CA GLN A 77 -12.71 7.48 -10.64
C GLN A 77 -11.84 7.12 -9.43
N ALA A 78 -11.27 5.91 -9.40
CA ALA A 78 -10.32 5.51 -8.38
C ALA A 78 -9.06 6.40 -8.38
N ALA A 79 -8.57 6.80 -9.55
CA ALA A 79 -7.45 7.74 -9.67
C ALA A 79 -7.78 9.12 -9.09
N ARG A 80 -8.98 9.65 -9.36
CA ARG A 80 -9.42 10.94 -8.79
C ARG A 80 -9.51 10.87 -7.27
N ASN A 81 -10.11 9.80 -6.75
CA ASN A 81 -10.20 9.59 -5.31
C ASN A 81 -8.80 9.51 -4.68
N LEU A 82 -7.87 8.80 -5.33
CA LEU A 82 -6.48 8.73 -4.89
C LEU A 82 -5.83 10.11 -4.83
N VAL A 83 -5.96 10.94 -5.88
CA VAL A 83 -5.37 12.28 -5.90
C VAL A 83 -5.91 13.13 -4.75
N MET A 84 -7.23 13.16 -4.56
CA MET A 84 -7.86 13.90 -3.46
C MET A 84 -7.35 13.40 -2.09
N ASP A 85 -7.30 12.08 -1.89
CA ASP A 85 -6.82 11.48 -0.63
C ASP A 85 -5.32 11.76 -0.37
N LEU A 86 -4.50 11.88 -1.42
CA LEU A 86 -3.08 12.21 -1.31
C LEU A 86 -2.88 13.67 -0.94
N GLU A 87 -3.67 14.57 -1.54
CA GLU A 87 -3.70 15.99 -1.21
C GLU A 87 -4.12 16.21 0.25
N ASP A 88 -5.24 15.62 0.68
CA ASP A 88 -5.75 15.70 2.05
C ASP A 88 -4.75 15.15 3.08
N ALA A 89 -3.99 14.11 2.70
CA ALA A 89 -2.97 13.52 3.54
C ALA A 89 -1.64 14.30 3.56
N GLY A 90 -1.48 15.34 2.72
CA GLY A 90 -0.22 16.05 2.55
C GLY A 90 0.92 15.14 2.03
N CYS A 91 0.57 14.12 1.24
CA CYS A 91 1.53 13.15 0.72
C CYS A 91 2.48 13.84 -0.28
N ARG A 92 3.79 13.55 -0.19
CA ARG A 92 4.83 14.14 -1.04
C ARG A 92 5.25 13.23 -2.19
N ALA A 93 4.39 12.27 -2.55
CA ALA A 93 4.64 11.36 -3.65
C ALA A 93 4.84 12.14 -4.95
N ARG A 94 5.87 11.76 -5.71
CA ARG A 94 6.17 12.29 -7.05
C ARG A 94 6.12 11.23 -8.13
N PHE A 95 6.20 9.96 -7.73
CA PHE A 95 6.22 8.83 -8.65
C PHE A 95 5.26 7.75 -8.19
N LEU A 96 4.53 7.15 -9.13
CA LEU A 96 3.70 5.98 -8.90
C LEU A 96 4.16 4.82 -9.77
N ILE A 97 4.60 3.73 -9.13
CA ILE A 97 4.99 2.50 -9.81
C ILE A 97 3.75 1.64 -10.05
N ARG A 98 3.55 1.21 -11.29
CA ARG A 98 2.52 0.21 -11.63
C ARG A 98 3.05 -0.81 -12.61
N ASP A 99 2.39 -1.95 -12.69
CA ASP A 99 2.68 -2.91 -13.75
C ASP A 99 2.15 -2.44 -15.11
N ARG A 100 2.47 -3.20 -16.15
CA ARG A 100 2.07 -2.89 -17.53
C ARG A 100 0.68 -3.45 -17.89
N ASP A 101 -0.15 -3.79 -16.91
CA ASP A 101 -1.45 -4.38 -17.17
C ASP A 101 -2.32 -3.41 -18.00
N GLY A 102 -3.04 -3.96 -18.98
CA GLY A 102 -3.97 -3.22 -19.85
C GLY A 102 -5.21 -2.71 -19.11
N LYS A 103 -5.37 -3.06 -17.82
CA LYS A 103 -6.40 -2.53 -16.92
C LYS A 103 -6.34 -1.01 -16.72
N PHE A 104 -5.16 -0.41 -16.91
CA PHE A 104 -4.96 1.02 -16.70
C PHE A 104 -5.26 1.82 -17.99
N PRO A 105 -6.33 2.63 -18.03
CA PRO A 105 -6.60 3.50 -19.17
C PRO A 105 -5.59 4.65 -19.24
N GLN A 106 -5.34 5.22 -20.42
CA GLN A 106 -4.40 6.34 -20.60
C GLN A 106 -4.77 7.55 -19.73
N LEU A 107 -6.07 7.76 -19.49
CA LEU A 107 -6.57 8.84 -18.64
C LEU A 107 -6.16 8.67 -17.16
N PHE A 108 -5.87 7.45 -16.71
CA PHE A 108 -5.33 7.21 -15.37
C PHE A 108 -3.96 7.88 -15.21
N ASP A 109 -3.04 7.61 -16.15
CA ASP A 109 -1.69 8.18 -16.12
C ASP A 109 -1.71 9.71 -16.30
N ALA A 110 -2.60 10.22 -17.17
CA ALA A 110 -2.77 11.65 -17.39
C ALA A 110 -3.25 12.40 -16.13
N LEU A 111 -4.24 11.85 -15.41
CA LEU A 111 -4.75 12.46 -14.18
C LEU A 111 -3.70 12.53 -13.07
N LEU A 112 -2.89 11.47 -12.92
CA LEU A 112 -1.79 11.48 -11.97
C LEU A 112 -0.72 12.50 -12.36
N LYS A 113 -0.40 12.59 -13.65
CA LYS A 113 0.56 13.58 -14.16
C LYS A 113 0.09 15.01 -13.90
N ASP A 114 -1.20 15.31 -14.11
CA ASP A 114 -1.78 16.63 -13.82
C ASP A 114 -1.72 16.97 -12.32
N ALA A 115 -1.78 15.96 -11.45
CA ALA A 115 -1.55 16.09 -10.00
C ALA A 115 -0.07 16.12 -9.60
N GLY A 116 0.87 16.15 -10.57
CA GLY A 116 2.31 16.18 -10.31
C GLY A 116 2.93 14.83 -9.95
N ILE A 117 2.23 13.72 -10.21
CA ILE A 117 2.69 12.36 -9.96
C ILE A 117 3.01 11.67 -11.28
N GLU A 118 4.28 11.36 -11.50
CA GLU A 118 4.74 10.66 -12.70
C GLU A 118 4.54 9.15 -12.57
N VAL A 119 3.92 8.53 -13.57
CA VAL A 119 3.73 7.09 -13.60
C VAL A 119 4.96 6.40 -14.16
N VAL A 120 5.51 5.47 -13.38
CA VAL A 120 6.66 4.64 -13.74
C VAL A 120 6.19 3.21 -13.97
N LEU A 121 6.31 2.72 -15.21
CA LEU A 121 5.97 1.35 -15.53
C LEU A 121 7.06 0.39 -15.07
N SER A 122 6.64 -0.74 -14.49
CA SER A 122 7.56 -1.84 -14.21
C SER A 122 8.22 -2.35 -15.50
N GLY A 123 9.45 -2.84 -15.35
CA GLY A 123 10.17 -3.50 -16.45
C GLY A 123 9.41 -4.75 -16.90
N ILE A 124 9.47 -5.06 -18.20
CA ILE A 124 8.86 -6.28 -18.73
C ILE A 124 9.48 -7.49 -18.03
N ARG A 125 8.64 -8.29 -17.34
CA ARG A 125 9.07 -9.46 -16.54
C ARG A 125 10.01 -9.10 -15.37
N VAL A 126 9.83 -7.92 -14.76
CA VAL A 126 10.57 -7.48 -13.57
C VAL A 126 9.63 -7.26 -12.38
N PRO A 127 9.02 -8.33 -11.82
CA PRO A 127 8.06 -8.22 -10.70
C PRO A 127 8.67 -7.55 -9.46
N ARG A 128 9.99 -7.68 -9.28
CA ARG A 128 10.74 -7.05 -8.18
C ARG A 128 10.54 -5.52 -8.08
N MET A 129 10.22 -4.84 -9.18
CA MET A 129 9.93 -3.40 -9.15
C MET A 129 8.64 -3.06 -8.38
N ASN A 130 7.67 -3.98 -8.31
CA ASN A 130 6.42 -3.81 -7.57
C ASN A 130 6.38 -4.67 -6.28
N SER A 131 7.54 -5.16 -5.82
CA SER A 131 7.62 -6.16 -4.74
C SER A 131 7.03 -5.74 -3.40
N ILE A 132 6.94 -4.44 -3.13
CA ILE A 132 6.27 -3.90 -1.93
C ILE A 132 4.76 -4.13 -2.01
N THR A 133 4.15 -3.80 -3.15
CA THR A 133 2.74 -4.06 -3.40
C THR A 133 2.45 -5.54 -3.44
N GLU A 134 3.26 -6.34 -4.16
CA GLU A 134 3.07 -7.80 -4.23
C GLU A 134 3.12 -8.46 -2.84
N ARG A 135 4.08 -8.07 -2.00
CA ARG A 135 4.16 -8.54 -0.61
C ARG A 135 2.95 -8.12 0.21
N TRP A 136 2.49 -6.89 0.02
CA TRP A 136 1.29 -6.41 0.70
C TRP A 136 0.05 -7.20 0.25
N VAL A 137 -0.13 -7.48 -1.05
CA VAL A 137 -1.23 -8.30 -1.56
C VAL A 137 -1.22 -9.68 -0.92
N GLN A 138 -0.07 -10.32 -0.77
CA GLN A 138 0.04 -11.60 -0.06
C GLN A 138 -0.39 -11.48 1.41
N THR A 139 -0.06 -10.37 2.07
CA THR A 139 -0.49 -10.09 3.44
C THR A 139 -2.01 -9.97 3.51
N CYS A 140 -2.62 -9.17 2.62
CA CYS A 140 -4.07 -9.04 2.54
C CYS A 140 -4.76 -10.38 2.28
N ARG A 141 -4.18 -11.25 1.44
CA ARG A 141 -4.71 -12.60 1.21
C ARG A 141 -4.65 -13.46 2.48
N HIS A 142 -3.46 -13.65 3.02
CA HIS A 142 -3.25 -14.57 4.13
C HIS A 142 -3.90 -14.13 5.45
N GLU A 143 -3.99 -12.82 5.69
CA GLU A 143 -4.53 -12.28 6.95
C GLU A 143 -6.03 -11.99 6.88
N LEU A 144 -6.58 -11.69 5.69
CA LEU A 144 -7.98 -11.35 5.52
C LEU A 144 -8.72 -12.32 4.59
N LEU A 145 -8.35 -12.38 3.31
CA LEU A 145 -9.22 -12.95 2.28
C LEU A 145 -9.30 -14.47 2.33
N ASP A 146 -8.20 -15.15 2.67
CA ASP A 146 -8.16 -16.61 2.79
C ASP A 146 -8.88 -17.10 4.07
N ARG A 147 -9.21 -16.18 4.98
CA ARG A 147 -9.87 -16.45 6.26
C ARG A 147 -11.32 -15.94 6.30
N THR A 148 -11.78 -15.27 5.24
CA THR A 148 -13.10 -14.64 5.20
C THR A 148 -13.89 -15.17 4.02
N LEU A 149 -15.08 -15.71 4.28
CA LEU A 149 -16.03 -16.07 3.23
C LEU A 149 -16.73 -14.80 2.71
N ILE A 150 -16.27 -14.31 1.56
CA ILE A 150 -16.78 -13.07 0.97
C ILE A 150 -18.14 -13.32 0.30
N TRP A 151 -19.23 -12.86 0.93
CA TRP A 151 -20.58 -12.95 0.36
C TRP A 151 -20.78 -12.19 -0.97
N ASN A 152 -20.39 -10.92 -1.01
CA ASN A 152 -20.63 -10.04 -2.16
C ASN A 152 -19.67 -8.83 -2.12
N GLN A 153 -19.74 -7.96 -3.12
CA GLN A 153 -18.89 -6.77 -3.23
C GLN A 153 -19.03 -5.82 -2.04
N ARG A 154 -20.23 -5.63 -1.48
CA ARG A 154 -20.43 -4.76 -0.31
C ARG A 154 -19.71 -5.32 0.92
N HIS A 155 -19.82 -6.64 1.14
CA HIS A 155 -19.11 -7.31 2.22
C HIS A 155 -17.59 -7.21 2.03
N LEU A 156 -17.09 -7.40 0.80
CA LEU A 156 -15.68 -7.23 0.49
C LEU A 156 -15.18 -5.81 0.80
N CYS A 157 -15.90 -4.77 0.35
CA CYS A 157 -15.53 -3.39 0.64
C CYS A 157 -15.50 -3.09 2.14
N HIS A 158 -16.44 -3.64 2.92
CA HIS A 158 -16.42 -3.50 4.38
C HIS A 158 -15.20 -4.19 5.00
N ALA A 159 -14.94 -5.45 4.63
CA ALA A 159 -13.81 -6.22 5.12
C ALA A 159 -12.45 -5.55 4.79
N LEU A 160 -12.31 -5.05 3.56
CA LEU A 160 -11.11 -4.31 3.12
C LEU A 160 -10.94 -2.99 3.88
N ARG A 161 -12.02 -2.25 4.16
CA ARG A 161 -11.95 -1.00 4.94
C ARG A 161 -11.49 -1.27 6.37
N GLU A 162 -12.04 -2.30 7.01
CA GLU A 162 -11.61 -2.72 8.36
C GLU A 162 -10.14 -3.15 8.35
N PHE A 163 -9.72 -3.90 7.34
CA PHE A 163 -8.33 -4.31 7.17
C PHE A 163 -7.39 -3.14 6.91
N GLU A 164 -7.77 -2.17 6.06
CA GLU A 164 -6.98 -0.96 5.82
C GLU A 164 -6.76 -0.17 7.11
N GLN A 165 -7.83 0.03 7.90
CA GLN A 165 -7.72 0.70 9.18
C GLN A 165 -6.77 -0.05 10.10
N PHE A 166 -6.97 -1.36 10.28
CA PHE A 166 -6.11 -2.22 11.09
C PHE A 166 -4.63 -2.16 10.64
N TYR A 167 -4.38 -2.33 9.34
CA TYR A 167 -3.05 -2.35 8.75
C TYR A 167 -2.29 -1.04 9.00
N ASN A 168 -2.98 0.09 8.80
CA ASN A 168 -2.40 1.42 8.90
C ASN A 168 -2.24 1.90 10.35
N THR A 169 -3.06 1.42 11.29
CA THR A 169 -3.12 1.98 12.65
C THR A 169 -2.67 1.03 13.76
N HIS A 170 -2.63 -0.28 13.53
CA HIS A 170 -2.36 -1.27 14.57
C HIS A 170 -1.31 -2.31 14.18
N ARG A 171 -1.29 -2.76 12.92
CA ARG A 171 -0.36 -3.80 12.47
C ARG A 171 1.09 -3.28 12.48
N PRO A 172 2.03 -3.93 13.19
CA PRO A 172 3.45 -3.57 13.13
C PRO A 172 4.09 -4.07 11.84
N HIS A 173 5.05 -3.32 11.30
CA HIS A 173 5.73 -3.68 10.05
C HIS A 173 7.26 -3.66 10.20
N GLN A 174 7.90 -4.82 10.04
CA GLN A 174 9.36 -4.94 10.11
C GLN A 174 10.09 -4.03 9.10
N GLY A 175 9.47 -3.78 7.94
CA GLY A 175 10.03 -2.90 6.91
C GLY A 175 10.12 -1.42 7.29
N ILE A 176 9.55 -1.03 8.44
CA ILE A 176 9.62 0.31 9.04
C ILE A 176 9.89 0.22 10.55
N ALA A 177 10.86 -0.61 10.94
CA ALA A 177 11.29 -0.77 12.33
C ALA A 177 10.16 -1.14 13.32
N ASN A 178 9.22 -1.97 12.87
CA ASN A 178 8.03 -2.40 13.63
C ASN A 178 7.08 -1.26 14.02
N ALA A 179 7.26 -0.06 13.45
CA ALA A 179 6.26 1.00 13.54
C ALA A 179 4.99 0.63 12.77
N ARG A 180 3.96 1.45 12.95
CA ARG A 180 2.67 1.36 12.26
C ARG A 180 2.62 2.50 11.25
N PRO A 181 1.99 2.35 10.07
CA PRO A 181 2.09 3.36 9.02
C PRO A 181 1.63 4.76 9.44
N LEU A 182 0.60 4.84 10.29
CA LEU A 182 0.06 6.09 10.81
C LEU A 182 0.49 6.40 12.26
N HIS A 183 1.27 5.52 12.91
CA HIS A 183 1.73 5.77 14.27
C HIS A 183 3.18 5.34 14.46
N PRO A 184 4.04 6.25 14.95
CA PRO A 184 5.43 5.90 15.24
C PRO A 184 5.49 4.78 16.28
N LEU A 185 6.63 4.08 16.30
CA LEU A 185 6.90 3.12 17.35
C LEU A 185 6.95 3.88 18.70
N PRO A 186 6.13 3.48 19.69
CA PRO A 186 6.21 4.09 21.01
C PRO A 186 7.59 3.85 21.63
N GLY A 187 8.01 4.76 22.52
CA GLY A 187 9.25 4.59 23.28
C GLY A 187 9.23 3.29 24.08
N ALA A 188 10.39 2.65 24.22
CA ALA A 188 10.52 1.43 25.00
C ALA A 188 10.19 1.72 26.47
N ILE A 189 9.36 0.86 27.06
CA ILE A 189 9.10 0.87 28.50
C ILE A 189 10.27 0.17 29.17
N THR A 190 11.06 0.91 29.95
CA THR A 190 12.27 0.38 30.62
C THR A 190 12.07 0.16 32.12
N ASP A 191 10.99 0.68 32.70
CA ASP A 191 10.66 0.50 34.12
C ASP A 191 10.00 -0.88 34.35
N PRO A 192 10.64 -1.79 35.11
CA PRO A 192 10.07 -3.11 35.41
C PRO A 192 8.73 -3.05 36.16
N GLU A 193 8.50 -2.03 36.99
CA GLU A 193 7.23 -1.88 37.70
C GLU A 193 6.10 -1.43 36.76
N GLN A 194 6.43 -0.61 35.75
CA GLN A 194 5.49 -0.26 34.70
C GLN A 194 5.16 -1.48 33.82
N ILE A 195 6.14 -2.32 33.50
CA ILE A 195 5.95 -3.54 32.71
C ILE A 195 5.00 -4.52 33.42
N THR A 196 5.21 -4.75 34.72
CA THR A 196 4.37 -5.66 35.52
C THR A 196 2.94 -5.16 35.69
N ARG A 197 2.71 -3.84 35.55
CA ARG A 197 1.40 -3.20 35.63
C ARG A 197 0.75 -2.93 34.28
N LEU A 198 1.33 -3.37 33.16
CA LEU A 198 0.76 -3.19 31.84
C LEU A 198 -0.63 -3.83 31.76
N ASN A 199 -1.64 -3.00 31.52
CA ASN A 199 -2.99 -3.47 31.30
C ASN A 199 -3.25 -3.54 29.79
N VAL A 200 -3.15 -4.73 29.19
CA VAL A 200 -3.35 -4.90 27.75
C VAL A 200 -4.80 -5.28 27.47
N ARG A 201 -5.50 -4.47 26.67
CA ARG A 201 -6.82 -4.78 26.13
C ARG A 201 -6.71 -5.32 24.72
N LYS A 202 -7.44 -6.41 24.48
CA LYS A 202 -7.63 -7.00 23.15
C LYS A 202 -8.93 -6.48 22.56
N ARG A 203 -8.88 -5.99 21.32
CA ARG A 203 -10.06 -5.67 20.52
C ARG A 203 -10.08 -6.56 19.29
N GLU A 204 -11.24 -7.16 19.03
CA GLU A 204 -11.46 -8.01 17.86
C GLU A 204 -12.19 -7.22 16.77
N ARG A 205 -11.78 -7.46 15.52
CA ARG A 205 -12.45 -6.94 14.32
C ARG A 205 -12.77 -8.09 13.38
N LEU A 206 -13.80 -7.88 12.54
CA LEU A 206 -14.27 -8.87 11.56
C LEU A 206 -14.50 -10.26 12.18
N GLY A 207 -15.16 -10.32 13.33
CA GLY A 207 -15.47 -11.58 14.02
C GLY A 207 -14.24 -12.34 14.54
N GLY A 208 -13.18 -11.62 14.94
CA GLY A 208 -11.96 -12.23 15.49
C GLY A 208 -10.90 -12.60 14.44
N ILE A 209 -11.08 -12.19 13.18
CA ILE A 209 -10.06 -12.37 12.15
C ILE A 209 -8.86 -11.45 12.41
N LEU A 210 -9.13 -10.21 12.81
CA LEU A 210 -8.13 -9.21 13.12
C LEU A 210 -8.13 -8.91 14.62
N HIS A 211 -6.94 -8.75 15.17
CA HIS A 211 -6.70 -8.58 16.59
C HIS A 211 -5.86 -7.34 16.85
N GLU A 212 -6.44 -6.39 17.56
CA GLU A 212 -5.78 -5.17 18.02
C GLU A 212 -5.46 -5.33 19.50
N TYR A 213 -4.28 -4.86 19.91
CA TYR A 213 -3.84 -4.84 21.29
C TYR A 213 -3.43 -3.42 21.66
N GLU A 214 -3.99 -2.89 22.74
CA GLU A 214 -3.70 -1.55 23.23
C GLU A 214 -3.48 -1.56 24.74
N HIS A 215 -2.71 -0.61 25.24
CA HIS A 215 -2.58 -0.40 26.68
C HIS A 215 -3.81 0.38 27.18
N ALA A 216 -4.54 -0.18 28.13
CA ALA A 216 -5.61 0.51 28.83
C ALA A 216 -5.00 1.53 29.79
N ALA A 217 -5.25 2.81 29.53
CA ALA A 217 -4.91 3.91 30.43
C ALA A 217 -5.60 3.75 31.80
#